data_AF-A0A7K7IT59-F1
#
_entry.id   AF-A0A7K7IT59-F1
#
_cell.length_a   1.000
_cell.length_b   1.000
_cell.length_c   1.000
_cell.angle_alpha   90.00
_cell.angle_beta   90.00
_cell.angle_gamma   90.00
#
_symmetry.space_group_name_H-M   'P 1'
#
loop_
_entity.id
_entity.type
_entity.pdbx_description
1 polymer ?
#
loop_
_entity_poly.entity_id
_entity_poly.type
_entity_poly.pdbx_seq_one_letter_code
_entity_poly.pdbx_strand_id
1 'polypeptide(L)'
;MAAARLGWPRPGSSVLFLCDLQERFRHSVAAFPQIVAVAARLLQGCRILGVPALVTEQRPEVLGGTVPELGAQDLPRVPKSSFSMAGAAAPLLGQPGLQHVLLCGIEAHACVL
;
A
#
# COMPACT_ATOMS: atom_id res chain seq x y z
N MET A 1 -4.61 -22.92 -16.03
CA MET A 1 -3.63 -22.42 -15.04
C MET A 1 -4.11 -22.86 -13.66
N ALA A 2 -3.35 -23.67 -12.93
CA ALA A 2 -3.69 -23.97 -11.55
C ALA A 2 -3.65 -22.66 -10.77
N ALA A 3 -4.76 -22.27 -10.12
CA ALA A 3 -4.76 -21.13 -9.23
C ALA A 3 -3.68 -21.38 -8.18
N ALA A 4 -2.62 -20.55 -8.17
CA ALA A 4 -1.63 -20.59 -7.12
C ALA A 4 -2.39 -20.47 -5.79
N ARG A 5 -2.27 -21.45 -4.91
CA ARG A 5 -2.86 -21.35 -3.58
C ARG A 5 -2.19 -20.15 -2.92
N LEU A 6 -2.95 -19.07 -2.71
CA LEU A 6 -2.50 -17.94 -1.92
C LEU A 6 -2.08 -18.52 -0.56
N GLY A 7 -0.78 -18.50 -0.28
CA GLY A 7 -0.27 -18.94 1.01
C GLY A 7 -0.84 -18.07 2.14
N TRP A 8 -0.84 -18.58 3.37
CA TRP A 8 -1.35 -17.83 4.50
C TRP A 8 -0.35 -16.74 4.92
N PRO A 9 -0.70 -15.44 4.87
CA PRO A 9 0.21 -14.38 5.28
C PRO A 9 0.56 -14.53 6.77
N ARG A 10 1.87 -14.56 7.07
CA ARG A 10 2.39 -14.61 8.44
C ARG A 10 3.07 -13.30 8.78
N PRO A 11 2.94 -12.80 10.03
CA PRO A 11 3.50 -11.50 10.37
C PRO A 11 5.00 -11.34 10.07
N GLY A 12 5.82 -12.35 10.42
CA GLY A 12 7.27 -12.33 10.19
C GLY A 12 7.72 -12.56 8.75
N SER A 13 6.81 -12.79 7.80
CA SER A 13 7.13 -12.99 6.37
C SER A 13 6.23 -12.17 5.45
N SER A 14 5.59 -11.13 5.99
CA SER A 14 4.67 -10.26 5.24
C SER A 14 5.08 -8.80 5.32
N VAL A 15 4.66 -8.01 4.33
CA VAL A 15 4.73 -6.55 4.33
C VAL A 15 3.40 -5.98 3.83
N LEU A 16 2.98 -4.83 4.37
CA LEU A 16 1.82 -4.09 3.90
C LEU A 16 2.24 -2.98 2.94
N PHE A 17 1.65 -2.96 1.74
CA PHE A 17 1.81 -1.92 0.74
C PHE A 17 0.54 -1.08 0.69
N LEU A 18 0.71 0.22 0.95
CA LEU A 18 -0.33 1.25 0.87
C LEU A 18 -0.11 2.07 -0.41
N CYS A 19 -0.91 1.79 -1.42
CA CYS A 19 -0.74 2.28 -2.78
C CYS A 19 -1.53 3.59 -3.01
N ASP A 20 -0.82 4.71 -3.07
CA ASP A 20 -1.24 5.95 -3.74
C ASP A 20 -2.58 6.55 -3.25
N LEU A 21 -2.89 6.40 -1.95
CA LEU A 21 -4.09 6.98 -1.31
C LEU A 21 -3.95 8.49 -1.08
N GLN A 22 -3.96 9.27 -2.16
CA GLN A 22 -3.59 10.69 -2.16
C GLN A 22 -4.78 11.65 -2.25
N GLU A 23 -4.57 12.89 -1.80
CA GLU A 23 -5.57 13.97 -1.70
C GLU A 23 -6.37 14.21 -2.98
N ARG A 24 -5.72 14.23 -4.16
CA ARG A 24 -6.43 14.49 -5.43
C ARG A 24 -7.46 13.43 -5.81
N PHE A 25 -7.37 12.22 -5.27
CA PHE A 25 -8.29 11.13 -5.62
C PHE A 25 -9.63 11.18 -4.87
N ARG A 26 -9.77 12.05 -3.86
CA ARG A 26 -10.98 12.18 -3.04
C ARG A 26 -12.28 12.32 -3.84
N HIS A 27 -12.21 12.96 -5.00
CA HIS A 27 -13.38 13.27 -5.83
C HIS A 27 -13.48 12.44 -7.11
N SER A 28 -12.39 11.77 -7.51
CA SER A 28 -12.34 10.98 -8.75
C SER A 28 -12.52 9.48 -8.51
N VAL A 29 -12.29 8.99 -7.28
CA VAL A 29 -12.45 7.58 -6.92
C VAL A 29 -13.74 7.40 -6.13
N ALA A 30 -14.62 6.53 -6.64
CA ALA A 30 -15.84 6.16 -5.94
C ALA A 30 -15.52 5.50 -4.59
N ALA A 31 -16.28 5.85 -3.56
CA ALA A 31 -16.12 5.33 -2.20
C ALA A 31 -14.70 5.52 -1.60
N PHE A 32 -13.97 6.55 -2.03
CA PHE A 32 -12.63 6.85 -1.52
C PHE A 32 -12.55 6.93 0.02
N PRO A 33 -13.47 7.61 0.75
CA PRO A 33 -13.45 7.62 2.21
C PRO A 33 -13.54 6.22 2.84
N GLN A 34 -14.34 5.33 2.24
CA GLN A 34 -14.50 3.95 2.71
C GLN A 34 -13.23 3.13 2.43
N ILE A 35 -12.62 3.29 1.26
CA ILE A 35 -11.34 2.66 0.90
C ILE A 35 -10.25 3.07 1.89
N VAL A 36 -10.11 4.37 2.17
CA VAL A 36 -9.15 4.89 3.16
C VAL A 36 -9.42 4.32 4.55
N ALA A 37 -10.69 4.26 4.98
CA ALA A 37 -11.05 3.69 6.27
C ALA A 37 -10.67 2.19 6.39
N VAL A 38 -10.83 1.41 5.32
CA VAL A 38 -10.40 0.01 5.28
C VAL A 38 -8.87 -0.10 5.30
N ALA A 39 -8.17 0.72 4.53
CA ALA A 39 -6.72 0.77 4.51
C ALA A 39 -6.14 1.14 5.89
N ALA A 40 -6.74 2.11 6.59
CA ALA A 40 -6.35 2.50 7.94
C ALA A 40 -6.55 1.38 8.96
N ARG A 41 -7.67 0.63 8.87
CA ARG A 41 -7.90 -0.56 9.72
C ARG A 41 -6.87 -1.65 9.44
N LEU A 42 -6.53 -1.88 8.17
CA LEU A 42 -5.51 -2.86 7.79
C LEU A 42 -4.13 -2.46 8.33
N LEU A 43 -3.77 -1.17 8.22
CA LEU A 43 -2.55 -0.62 8.81
C LEU A 43 -2.52 -0.81 10.33
N GLN A 44 -3.62 -0.50 11.03
CA GLN A 44 -3.71 -0.72 12.47
C GLN A 44 -3.50 -2.19 12.84
N GLY A 45 -4.15 -3.12 12.11
CA GLY A 45 -3.95 -4.56 12.32
C GLY A 45 -2.50 -5.00 12.09
N CYS A 46 -1.86 -4.49 11.04
CA CYS A 46 -0.45 -4.75 10.75
C CYS A 46 0.46 -4.24 11.86
N ARG A 47 0.21 -3.04 12.41
CA ARG A 47 0.95 -2.51 13.57
C ARG A 47 0.87 -3.42 14.79
N ILE A 48 -0.34 -3.88 15.12
CA ILE A 48 -0.57 -4.79 16.26
C ILE A 48 0.21 -6.11 16.08
N LEU A 49 0.27 -6.62 14.84
CA LEU A 49 0.93 -7.87 14.52
C LEU A 49 2.44 -7.73 14.25
N GLY A 50 2.98 -6.51 14.27
CA GLY A 50 4.39 -6.26 13.92
C GLY A 50 4.72 -6.44 12.44
N VAL A 51 3.73 -6.32 11.55
CA VAL A 51 3.93 -6.36 10.09
C VAL A 51 4.40 -4.98 9.60
N PRO A 52 5.57 -4.88 8.95
CA PRO A 52 6.06 -3.61 8.40
C PRO A 52 5.14 -3.10 7.28
N ALA A 53 5.10 -1.79 7.11
CA ALA A 53 4.28 -1.14 6.09
C ALA A 53 5.09 -0.10 5.28
N LEU A 54 4.74 0.06 4.01
CA LEU A 54 5.30 1.02 3.08
C LEU A 54 4.17 1.81 2.42
N VAL A 55 4.35 3.12 2.27
CA VAL A 55 3.45 4.00 1.52
C VAL A 55 4.13 4.44 0.23
N THR A 56 3.44 4.34 -0.90
CA THR A 56 3.86 5.03 -2.13
C THR A 56 2.96 6.21 -2.44
N GLU A 57 3.54 7.21 -3.09
CA GLU A 57 2.81 8.36 -3.61
C GLU A 57 3.13 8.50 -5.10
N GLN A 58 2.12 8.42 -5.95
CA GLN A 58 2.26 8.68 -7.38
C GLN A 58 2.35 10.18 -7.61
N ARG A 59 3.47 10.67 -8.14
CA ARG A 59 3.70 12.09 -8.49
C ARG A 59 3.07 13.06 -7.46
N PRO A 60 3.49 13.03 -6.18
CA PRO A 60 2.87 13.83 -5.12
C PRO A 60 2.87 15.33 -5.41
N GLU A 61 3.80 15.81 -6.24
CA GLU A 61 3.83 17.18 -6.73
C GLU A 61 2.60 17.57 -7.58
N VAL A 62 1.90 16.59 -8.16
CA VAL A 62 0.67 16.78 -8.96
C VAL A 62 -0.58 16.26 -8.22
N LEU A 63 -0.46 15.12 -7.55
CA LEU A 63 -1.60 14.40 -6.94
C LEU A 63 -1.76 14.69 -5.43
N GLY A 64 -0.86 15.46 -4.84
CA GLY A 64 -0.84 15.74 -3.41
C GLY A 64 -0.29 14.57 -2.59
N GLY A 65 -0.15 14.80 -1.29
CA GLY A 65 0.32 13.77 -0.36
C GLY A 65 -0.74 12.71 -0.06
N THR A 66 -0.30 11.65 0.62
CA THR A 66 -1.18 10.64 1.21
C THR A 66 -2.11 11.29 2.24
N VAL A 67 -3.39 10.91 2.18
CA VAL A 67 -4.43 11.50 3.04
C VAL A 67 -4.18 11.24 4.54
N PRO A 68 -4.40 12.23 5.42
CA PRO A 68 -4.11 12.10 6.84
C PRO A 68 -4.97 11.05 7.55
N GLU A 69 -6.18 10.78 7.05
CA GLU A 69 -7.11 9.78 7.59
C GLU A 69 -6.56 8.35 7.52
N LEU A 70 -5.53 8.11 6.69
CA LEU A 70 -4.85 6.82 6.64
C LEU A 70 -4.08 6.51 7.93
N GLY A 71 -3.65 7.53 8.69
CA GLY A 71 -2.89 7.34 9.92
C GLY A 71 -1.46 6.82 9.71
N ALA A 72 -0.86 7.15 8.57
CA ALA A 72 0.47 6.69 8.12
C ALA A 72 1.54 7.80 8.16
N GLN A 73 1.41 8.79 9.04
CA GLN A 73 2.33 9.94 9.13
C GLN A 73 3.75 9.55 9.58
N ASP A 74 3.87 8.48 10.34
CA ASP A 74 5.07 7.86 10.88
C ASP A 74 5.76 6.89 9.91
N LEU A 75 5.11 6.56 8.78
CA LEU A 75 5.65 5.60 7.82
C LEU A 75 6.52 6.26 6.74
N PRO A 76 7.54 5.55 6.23
CA PRO A 76 8.27 5.99 5.04
C PRO A 76 7.33 6.14 3.84
N ARG A 77 7.47 7.27 3.15
CA ARG A 77 6.74 7.58 1.91
C ARG A 77 7.73 7.58 0.76
N VAL A 78 7.45 6.76 -0.24
CA VAL A 78 8.30 6.67 -1.43
C VAL A 78 7.57 7.28 -2.62
N PRO A 79 7.98 8.47 -3.10
CA PRO A 79 7.41 9.07 -4.29
C PRO A 79 7.81 8.23 -5.52
N LYS A 80 6.89 8.10 -6.48
CA LYS A 80 7.14 7.38 -7.74
C LYS A 80 6.44 8.02 -8.92
N SER A 81 7.01 7.79 -10.10
CA SER A 81 6.40 8.10 -11.40
C SER A 81 5.91 6.85 -12.15
N SER A 82 6.49 5.68 -11.86
CA SER A 82 6.00 4.39 -12.36
C SER A 82 4.71 3.99 -11.65
N PHE A 83 3.79 3.34 -12.36
CA PHE A 83 2.56 2.82 -11.76
C PHE A 83 2.86 1.73 -10.72
N SER A 84 3.74 0.79 -11.04
CA SER A 84 4.05 -0.32 -10.13
C SER A 84 4.81 0.14 -8.88
N MET A 85 4.38 -0.33 -7.71
CA MET A 85 5.10 -0.16 -6.45
C MET A 85 6.42 -0.96 -6.38
N ALA A 86 6.61 -1.98 -7.24
CA ALA A 86 7.72 -2.92 -7.10
C ALA A 86 9.09 -2.25 -7.21
N GLY A 87 9.24 -1.25 -8.08
CA GLY A 87 10.48 -0.47 -8.18
C GLY A 87 10.73 0.39 -6.94
N ALA A 88 9.69 1.07 -6.46
CA ALA A 88 9.76 1.89 -5.24
C ALA A 88 10.04 1.06 -3.98
N ALA A 89 9.58 -0.20 -3.97
CA ALA A 89 9.70 -1.12 -2.85
C ALA A 89 10.83 -2.14 -3.00
N ALA A 90 11.70 -2.02 -4.01
CA ALA A 90 12.72 -3.03 -4.32
C ALA A 90 13.60 -3.42 -3.12
N PRO A 91 14.06 -2.50 -2.24
CA PRO A 91 14.84 -2.87 -1.06
C PRO A 91 14.07 -3.73 -0.04
N LEU A 92 12.75 -3.56 0.06
CA LEU A 92 11.88 -4.34 0.93
C LEU A 92 11.55 -5.70 0.30
N LEU A 93 11.27 -5.72 -1.00
CA LEU A 93 10.97 -6.94 -1.74
C LEU A 93 12.17 -7.90 -1.85
N GLY A 94 13.40 -7.37 -1.77
CA GLY A 94 14.63 -8.16 -1.75
C GLY A 94 14.98 -8.78 -0.39
N GLN A 95 14.21 -8.53 0.67
CA GLN A 95 14.53 -9.04 2.00
C GLN A 95 14.38 -10.57 2.06
N PRO A 96 15.42 -11.30 2.53
CA PRO A 96 15.32 -12.74 2.74
C PRO A 96 14.15 -13.07 3.67
N GLY A 97 13.30 -14.02 3.27
CA GLY A 97 12.17 -14.49 4.07
C GLY A 97 10.84 -13.76 3.85
N LEU A 98 10.80 -12.69 3.04
CA LEU A 98 9.52 -12.13 2.58
C LEU A 98 8.81 -13.13 1.66
N GLN A 99 7.56 -13.48 1.98
CA GLN A 99 6.75 -14.42 1.21
C GLN A 99 5.42 -13.82 0.76
N HIS A 100 4.95 -12.77 1.43
CA HIS A 100 3.62 -12.19 1.18
C HIS A 100 3.67 -10.66 1.15
N VAL A 101 2.93 -10.10 0.21
CA VAL A 101 2.63 -8.66 0.18
C VAL A 101 1.12 -8.52 0.37
N LEU A 102 0.72 -7.83 1.45
CA LEU A 102 -0.63 -7.35 1.61
C LEU A 102 -0.73 -6.03 0.83
N LEU A 103 -1.58 -5.97 -0.19
CA LEU A 103 -1.70 -4.80 -1.06
C LEU A 103 -3.05 -4.12 -0.83
N CYS A 104 -3.03 -2.82 -0.57
CA CYS A 104 -4.23 -2.00 -0.41
C CYS A 104 -3.99 -0.61 -0.99
N GLY A 105 -4.95 -0.08 -1.75
CA GLY A 105 -4.85 1.25 -2.31
C GLY A 105 -5.57 1.38 -3.65
N ILE A 106 -5.14 2.35 -4.44
CA ILE A 106 -5.73 2.70 -5.73
C ILE A 106 -4.62 2.93 -6.78
N GLU A 107 -4.90 2.89 -8.09
CA GLU A 107 -6.15 2.45 -8.71
C GLU A 107 -6.08 0.96 -9.06
N ALA A 108 -7.18 0.24 -8.85
CA ALA A 108 -7.26 -1.22 -9.02
C ALA A 108 -6.81 -1.72 -10.39
N HIS A 109 -6.97 -0.90 -11.43
CA HIS A 109 -6.65 -1.22 -12.82
C HIS A 109 -5.32 -0.63 -13.31
N ALA A 110 -4.59 0.08 -12.45
CA ALA A 110 -3.33 0.75 -12.78
C ALA A 110 -2.26 0.41 -11.75
N CYS A 111 -2.06 1.23 -10.71
CA CYS A 111 -0.95 1.01 -9.75
C CYS A 111 -1.05 -0.29 -8.96
N VAL A 112 -2.26 -0.83 -8.78
CA VAL A 112 -2.51 -2.10 -8.05
C VAL A 112 -2.36 -3.33 -8.96
N LEU A 113 -2.58 -3.20 -10.27
CA LEU A 113 -2.52 -4.29 -11.25
C LEU A 113 -1.07 -4.57 -11.68
#